data_AF-A0A432S370-F1
#
_entry.id   AF-A0A432S370-F1
#
_cell.length_a   1.000
_cell.length_b   1.000
_cell.length_c   1.000
_cell.angle_alpha   90.00
_cell.angle_beta   90.00
_cell.angle_gamma   90.00
#
_symmetry.space_group_name_H-M   'P 1'
#
loop_
_entity.id
_entity.type
_entity.pdbx_description
1 polymer ?
#
loop_
_entity_poly.entity_id
_entity_poly.type
_entity_poly.pdbx_seq_one_letter_code
_entity_poly.pdbx_strand_id
1 'polypeptide(L)'
;MVKFKFFVVILLLFSFNLSFAEDKDPIDLWLEKCLEKNLTTMGMLECTGKAYVIWDKRLNQVYRKLMSKLSPKQRKLLRESQRKWLQYRDKEFKFIENFYTGSGSMARILIAFDKLEFLKNRVKELEQYLSIVEKSLNRYD
;
A
#
# COMPACT_ATOMS: atom_id res chain seq x y z
N MET A 1 44.42 -26.39 17.98
CA MET A 1 43.40 -26.73 16.97
C MET A 1 42.00 -26.22 17.37
N VAL A 2 41.85 -24.93 17.71
CA VAL A 2 40.54 -24.32 18.08
C VAL A 2 40.30 -22.97 17.37
N LYS A 3 41.34 -22.34 16.82
CA LYS A 3 41.24 -21.06 16.10
C LYS A 3 40.60 -21.15 14.71
N PHE A 4 40.54 -22.34 14.10
CA PHE A 4 39.97 -22.55 12.75
C PHE A 4 38.44 -22.68 12.75
N LYS A 5 37.83 -23.09 13.87
CA LYS A 5 36.35 -23.23 13.98
C LYS A 5 35.63 -21.88 14.13
N PHE A 6 36.28 -20.88 14.72
CA PHE A 6 35.67 -19.55 14.91
C PHE A 6 35.61 -18.72 13.61
N PHE A 7 36.54 -18.94 12.69
CA PHE A 7 36.60 -18.20 11.43
C PHE A 7 35.50 -18.64 10.43
N VAL A 8 35.07 -19.90 10.49
CA VAL A 8 34.02 -20.45 9.61
C VAL A 8 32.63 -19.96 10.02
N VAL A 9 32.39 -19.66 11.30
CA VAL A 9 31.10 -19.17 11.80
C VAL A 9 30.84 -17.71 11.41
N ILE A 10 31.90 -16.89 11.28
CA ILE A 10 31.78 -15.47 10.89
C ILE A 10 31.51 -15.33 9.38
N LEU A 11 31.99 -16.26 8.55
CA LEU A 11 31.78 -16.28 7.09
C LEU A 11 30.36 -16.69 6.65
N LEU A 12 29.58 -17.36 7.53
CA LEU A 12 28.20 -17.75 7.25
C LEU A 12 27.17 -16.66 7.60
N LEU A 13 27.55 -15.64 8.36
CA LEU A 13 26.68 -14.51 8.72
C LEU A 13 26.71 -13.37 7.68
N PHE A 14 27.64 -13.39 6.73
CA PHE A 14 27.81 -12.34 5.72
C PHE A 14 27.05 -12.62 4.40
N SER A 15 26.51 -13.83 4.23
CA SER A 15 25.89 -14.30 2.97
C SER A 15 24.39 -14.02 2.85
N PHE A 16 23.76 -13.42 3.86
CA PHE A 16 22.33 -13.09 3.81
C PHE A 16 22.09 -11.59 3.64
N ASN A 17 22.75 -10.98 2.66
CA ASN A 17 22.20 -9.78 2.03
C ASN A 17 21.25 -10.24 0.91
N LEU A 18 20.16 -10.91 1.30
CA LEU A 18 19.04 -11.05 0.38
C LEU A 18 18.39 -9.67 0.30
N SER A 19 18.90 -8.82 -0.60
CA SER A 19 18.19 -7.63 -1.02
C SER A 19 16.93 -8.13 -1.73
N PHE A 20 15.83 -8.26 -0.98
CA PHE A 20 14.52 -8.37 -1.59
C PHE A 20 14.30 -7.05 -2.34
N ALA A 21 14.54 -7.06 -3.65
CA ALA A 21 14.05 -6.00 -4.51
C ALA A 21 12.51 -6.07 -4.43
N GLU A 22 11.91 -5.22 -3.61
CA GLU A 22 10.47 -5.00 -3.64
C GLU A 22 10.15 -4.38 -4.99
N ASP A 23 9.42 -5.10 -5.85
CA ASP A 23 8.98 -4.59 -7.14
C ASP A 23 8.03 -3.42 -6.87
N LYS A 24 8.54 -2.20 -7.05
CA LYS A 24 7.79 -0.98 -6.75
C LYS A 24 6.60 -0.89 -7.67
N ASP A 25 5.44 -0.60 -7.09
CA ASP A 25 4.22 -0.43 -7.86
C ASP A 25 4.39 0.66 -8.94
N PRO A 26 3.90 0.46 -10.17
CA PRO A 26 4.00 1.48 -11.23
C PRO A 26 3.41 2.84 -10.84
N ILE A 27 2.41 2.88 -9.96
CA ILE A 27 1.84 4.15 -9.48
C ILE A 27 2.81 4.85 -8.52
N ASP A 28 3.53 4.09 -7.70
CA ASP A 28 4.56 4.62 -6.79
C ASP A 28 5.78 5.10 -7.58
N LEU A 29 6.21 4.36 -8.60
CA LEU A 29 7.27 4.80 -9.54
C LEU A 29 6.88 6.09 -10.28
N TRP A 30 5.61 6.24 -10.65
CA TRP A 30 5.10 7.48 -11.24
C TRP A 30 5.14 8.64 -10.24
N LEU A 31 4.74 8.39 -8.99
CA LEU A 31 4.76 9.39 -7.91
C LEU A 31 6.19 9.86 -7.64
N GLU A 32 7.15 8.95 -7.51
CA GLU A 32 8.57 9.28 -7.32
C GLU A 32 9.08 10.22 -8.41
N LYS A 33 8.86 9.87 -9.68
CA LYS A 33 9.25 10.70 -10.83
C LYS A 33 8.52 12.05 -10.86
N CYS A 34 7.29 12.12 -10.36
CA CYS A 34 6.55 13.37 -10.25
C CYS A 34 7.18 14.28 -9.19
N LEU A 35 7.51 13.72 -8.02
CA LEU A 35 8.10 14.45 -6.89
C LEU A 35 9.50 14.97 -7.24
N GLU A 36 10.34 14.18 -7.92
CA GLU A 36 11.67 14.59 -8.38
C GLU A 36 11.62 15.84 -9.28
N LYS A 37 10.56 15.98 -10.08
CA LYS A 37 10.36 17.12 -10.97
C LYS A 37 9.68 18.32 -10.29
N ASN A 38 9.08 18.12 -9.12
CA ASN A 38 8.20 19.09 -8.46
C ASN A 38 8.54 19.26 -6.98
N LEU A 39 9.63 19.97 -6.70
CA LEU A 39 10.20 20.12 -5.35
C LEU A 39 9.49 21.18 -4.47
N THR A 40 8.54 21.93 -5.02
CA THR A 40 7.76 22.89 -4.22
C THR A 40 6.71 22.16 -3.38
N THR A 41 6.31 22.71 -2.23
CA THR A 41 5.20 22.15 -1.43
C THR A 41 3.94 21.94 -2.25
N MET A 42 3.58 22.91 -3.10
CA MET A 42 2.40 22.81 -3.96
C MET A 42 2.54 21.68 -4.98
N GLY A 43 3.70 21.56 -5.62
CA GLY A 43 3.99 20.50 -6.58
C GLY A 43 3.96 19.11 -5.94
N MET A 44 4.52 18.96 -4.74
CA MET A 44 4.45 17.72 -3.98
C MET A 44 3.00 17.35 -3.63
N LEU A 45 2.20 18.30 -3.16
CA LEU A 45 0.77 18.07 -2.87
C LEU A 45 -0.01 17.69 -4.13
N GLU A 46 0.29 18.30 -5.28
CA GLU A 46 -0.33 17.96 -6.55
C GLU A 46 0.04 16.53 -7.01
N CYS A 47 1.31 16.16 -6.94
CA CYS A 47 1.79 14.81 -7.26
C CYS A 47 1.12 13.77 -6.36
N THR A 48 1.13 13.97 -5.05
CA THR A 48 0.53 13.05 -4.07
C THR A 48 -1.00 12.97 -4.25
N GLY A 49 -1.67 14.09 -4.52
CA GLY A 49 -3.11 14.12 -4.80
C GLY A 49 -3.48 13.35 -6.07
N LYS A 50 -2.69 13.49 -7.14
CA LYS A 50 -2.86 12.69 -8.37
C LYS A 50 -2.63 11.21 -8.11
N ALA A 51 -1.58 10.84 -7.38
CA ALA A 51 -1.33 9.45 -7.00
C ALA A 51 -2.50 8.87 -6.20
N TYR A 52 -3.05 9.64 -5.25
CA TYR A 52 -4.23 9.24 -4.47
C TYR A 52 -5.41 8.88 -5.39
N VAL A 53 -5.72 9.74 -6.37
CA VAL A 53 -6.82 9.48 -7.33
C VAL A 53 -6.58 8.21 -8.15
N ILE A 54 -5.34 7.97 -8.59
CA ILE A 54 -4.98 6.77 -9.35
C ILE A 54 -5.12 5.52 -8.48
N TRP A 55 -4.64 5.56 -7.24
CA TRP A 55 -4.78 4.46 -6.28
C TRP A 55 -6.24 4.19 -5.89
N ASP A 56 -7.09 5.22 -5.76
CA ASP A 56 -8.52 5.04 -5.45
C ASP A 56 -9.26 4.38 -6.62
N LYS A 57 -8.89 4.75 -7.86
CA LYS A 57 -9.37 4.06 -9.05
C LYS A 57 -8.98 2.58 -9.05
N ARG A 58 -7.73 2.26 -8.70
CA ARG A 58 -7.26 0.87 -8.58
C ARG A 58 -7.99 0.12 -7.49
N LEU A 59 -8.22 0.71 -6.32
CA LEU A 59 -9.04 0.13 -5.25
C LEU A 59 -10.40 -0.32 -5.79
N ASN A 60 -11.10 0.57 -6.49
CA ASN A 60 -12.40 0.27 -7.07
C ASN A 60 -12.36 -0.79 -8.19
N GLN A 61 -11.25 -0.87 -8.94
CA GLN A 61 -11.04 -1.93 -9.95
C GLN A 61 -10.84 -3.29 -9.29
N VAL A 62 -9.93 -3.39 -8.31
CA VAL A 62 -9.65 -4.63 -7.58
C VAL A 62 -10.89 -5.09 -6.82
N TYR A 63 -11.58 -4.19 -6.12
CA TYR A 63 -12.85 -4.50 -5.43
C TYR A 63 -13.88 -5.11 -6.39
N ARG A 64 -14.10 -4.52 -7.56
CA ARG A 64 -15.04 -5.04 -8.56
C ARG A 64 -14.61 -6.41 -9.10
N LYS A 65 -13.31 -6.58 -9.40
CA LYS A 65 -12.76 -7.85 -9.88
C LYS A 65 -12.93 -8.95 -8.83
N LEU A 66 -12.60 -8.69 -7.57
CA LEU A 66 -12.82 -9.61 -6.46
C LEU A 66 -14.31 -9.95 -6.30
N MET A 67 -15.19 -8.94 -6.29
CA MET A 67 -16.64 -9.14 -6.19
C MET A 67 -17.20 -10.04 -7.30
N SER A 68 -16.61 -10.05 -8.50
CA SER A 68 -17.07 -10.92 -9.60
C SER A 68 -16.75 -12.41 -9.39
N LYS A 69 -15.76 -12.73 -8.57
CA LYS A 69 -15.27 -14.12 -8.33
C LYS A 69 -15.81 -14.73 -7.03
N LEU A 70 -16.44 -13.93 -6.18
CA LEU A 70 -16.94 -14.37 -4.87
C LEU A 70 -18.36 -14.97 -4.95
N SER A 71 -18.64 -15.96 -4.10
CA SER A 71 -19.99 -16.49 -3.90
C SER A 71 -20.97 -15.42 -3.37
N PRO A 72 -22.29 -15.58 -3.50
CA PRO A 72 -23.27 -14.62 -2.96
C PRO A 72 -23.05 -14.25 -1.49
N LYS A 73 -22.74 -15.25 -0.64
CA LYS A 73 -22.45 -15.04 0.79
C LYS A 73 -21.20 -14.18 0.99
N GLN A 74 -20.10 -14.51 0.31
CA GLN A 74 -18.85 -13.75 0.41
C GLN A 74 -18.99 -12.32 -0.13
N ARG A 75 -19.72 -12.11 -1.24
CA ARG A 75 -20.00 -10.77 -1.79
C ARG A 75 -20.73 -9.89 -0.79
N LYS A 76 -21.70 -10.43 -0.05
CA LYS A 76 -22.41 -9.70 1.01
C LYS A 76 -21.44 -9.24 2.10
N LEU A 77 -20.63 -10.15 2.61
CA LEU A 77 -19.64 -9.87 3.67
C LEU A 77 -18.58 -8.86 3.23
N LEU A 78 -18.04 -8.99 2.02
CA LEU A 78 -17.05 -8.05 1.50
C LEU A 78 -17.65 -6.65 1.32
N ARG A 79 -18.89 -6.55 0.82
CA ARG A 79 -19.59 -5.26 0.68
C ARG A 79 -19.79 -4.57 2.03
N GLU A 80 -20.20 -5.32 3.05
CA GLU A 80 -20.37 -4.80 4.40
C GLU A 80 -19.03 -4.35 5.00
N SER A 81 -17.99 -5.17 4.88
CA SER A 81 -16.61 -4.83 5.27
C SER A 81 -16.14 -3.54 4.58
N GLN A 82 -16.32 -3.43 3.26
CA GLN A 82 -15.88 -2.26 2.50
C GLN A 82 -16.62 -0.98 2.92
N ARG A 83 -17.92 -1.06 3.20
CA ARG A 83 -18.70 0.09 3.72
C ARG A 83 -18.21 0.53 5.10
N LYS A 84 -17.89 -0.42 5.98
CA LYS A 84 -17.32 -0.12 7.30
C LYS A 84 -15.91 0.46 7.19
N TRP A 85 -15.11 -0.05 6.26
CA TRP A 85 -13.79 0.52 5.97
C TRP A 85 -13.88 1.98 5.50
N LEU A 86 -14.86 2.35 4.66
CA LEU A 86 -15.06 3.75 4.28
C LEU A 86 -15.39 4.65 5.49
N GLN A 87 -16.24 4.17 6.40
CA GLN A 87 -16.53 4.89 7.65
C GLN A 87 -15.29 5.04 8.54
N TYR A 88 -14.44 4.01 8.57
CA TYR A 88 -13.17 4.06 9.28
C TYR A 88 -12.21 5.06 8.63
N ARG A 89 -11.99 4.97 7.32
CA ARG A 89 -11.18 5.92 6.53
C ARG A 89 -11.57 7.37 6.82
N ASP A 90 -12.86 7.68 6.79
CA ASP A 90 -13.33 9.05 6.99
C ASP A 90 -13.03 9.56 8.41
N LYS A 91 -13.07 8.68 9.42
CA LYS A 91 -12.68 9.02 10.79
C LYS A 91 -11.16 9.11 10.96
N GLU A 92 -10.43 8.18 10.37
CA GLU A 92 -8.97 8.15 10.39
C GLU A 92 -8.40 9.40 9.71
N PHE A 93 -8.97 9.82 8.59
CA PHE A 93 -8.52 11.02 7.87
C PHE A 93 -8.74 12.28 8.69
N LYS A 94 -9.87 12.37 9.41
CA LYS A 94 -10.09 13.47 10.36
C LYS A 94 -9.09 13.43 11.51
N PHE A 95 -8.77 12.24 12.01
CA PHE A 95 -7.74 12.10 13.04
C PHE A 95 -6.38 12.56 12.52
N ILE A 96 -5.92 12.05 11.36
CA ILE A 96 -4.64 12.43 10.72
C ILE A 96 -4.57 13.96 10.53
N GLU A 97 -5.63 14.60 10.04
CA GLU A 97 -5.69 16.06 9.86
C GLU A 97 -5.48 16.85 11.15
N ASN A 98 -5.86 16.29 12.30
CA ASN A 98 -5.78 16.93 13.61
C ASN A 98 -4.62 16.40 14.49
N PHE A 99 -3.98 15.29 14.08
CA PHE A 99 -2.87 14.67 14.80
C PHE A 99 -1.60 15.49 14.67
N TYR A 100 -1.32 16.00 13.47
CA TYR A 100 -0.16 16.84 13.22
C TYR A 100 -0.29 18.19 13.92
N THR A 101 0.56 18.43 14.91
CA THR A 101 0.62 19.69 15.66
C THR A 101 1.34 20.76 14.82
N GLY A 102 0.58 21.54 14.05
CA GLY A 102 1.09 22.72 13.34
C GLY A 102 0.41 22.97 11.98
N SER A 103 0.39 24.23 11.56
CA SER A 103 -0.25 24.68 10.30
C SER A 103 0.74 24.85 9.12
N GLY A 104 1.96 24.31 9.25
CA GLY A 104 3.04 24.47 8.28
C GLY A 104 2.86 23.69 6.97
N SER A 105 3.62 24.07 5.94
CA SER A 105 3.70 23.36 4.66
C SER A 105 4.09 21.89 4.80
N MET A 106 5.00 21.56 5.73
CA MET A 106 5.43 20.18 5.98
C MET A 106 4.28 19.30 6.49
N ALA A 107 3.47 19.80 7.45
CA ALA A 107 2.32 19.06 7.98
C ALA A 107 1.32 18.69 6.86
N ARG A 108 1.06 19.61 5.93
CA ARG A 108 0.19 19.34 4.77
C ARG A 108 0.71 18.21 3.88
N ILE A 109 2.03 18.17 3.65
CA ILE A 109 2.67 17.12 2.84
C ILE A 109 2.52 15.76 3.54
N LEU A 110 2.83 15.69 4.84
CA LEU A 110 2.72 14.47 5.63
C LEU A 110 1.28 13.94 5.66
N ILE A 111 0.30 14.80 5.93
CA ILE A 111 -1.13 14.45 5.89
C ILE A 111 -1.52 13.84 4.54
N ALA A 112 -1.05 14.40 3.43
CA ALA A 112 -1.36 13.89 2.10
C ALA A 112 -0.74 12.50 1.86
N PHE A 113 0.51 12.29 2.27
CA PHE A 113 1.19 10.99 2.15
C PHE A 113 0.54 9.91 3.03
N ASP A 114 0.20 10.22 4.28
CA ASP A 114 -0.45 9.25 5.18
C ASP A 114 -1.80 8.78 4.63
N LYS A 115 -2.59 9.72 4.13
CA LYS A 115 -3.87 9.40 3.48
C LYS A 115 -3.69 8.52 2.25
N LEU A 116 -2.64 8.77 1.47
CA LEU A 116 -2.28 7.94 0.33
C LEU A 116 -1.88 6.52 0.77
N GLU A 117 -1.00 6.38 1.76
CA GLU A 117 -0.56 5.06 2.21
C GLU A 117 -1.70 4.26 2.86
N PHE A 118 -2.58 4.92 3.62
CA PHE A 118 -3.80 4.31 4.15
C PHE A 118 -4.66 3.70 3.03
N LEU A 119 -4.84 4.42 1.92
CA LEU A 119 -5.56 3.94 0.75
C LEU A 119 -4.86 2.75 0.09
N LYS A 120 -3.53 2.83 -0.09
CA LYS A 120 -2.70 1.76 -0.68
C LYS A 120 -2.79 0.45 0.10
N ASN A 121 -2.80 0.52 1.43
CA ASN A 121 -2.94 -0.66 2.28
C ASN A 121 -4.24 -1.42 1.99
N ARG A 122 -5.35 -0.72 1.78
CA ARG A 122 -6.60 -1.38 1.40
C ARG A 122 -6.54 -2.02 0.03
N VAL A 123 -5.83 -1.43 -0.93
CA VAL A 123 -5.61 -2.05 -2.24
C VAL A 123 -4.83 -3.35 -2.09
N LYS A 124 -3.73 -3.34 -1.34
CA LYS A 124 -2.90 -4.53 -1.06
C LYS A 124 -3.73 -5.66 -0.43
N GLU A 125 -4.57 -5.35 0.57
CA GLU A 125 -5.48 -6.34 1.19
C GLU A 125 -6.44 -6.97 0.17
N LEU A 126 -7.09 -6.15 -0.65
CA LEU A 126 -8.06 -6.64 -1.65
C LEU A 126 -7.37 -7.46 -2.76
N GLU A 127 -6.16 -7.07 -3.17
CA GLU A 127 -5.35 -7.81 -4.13
C GLU A 127 -4.91 -9.17 -3.57
N GLN A 128 -4.54 -9.23 -2.29
CA GLN A 128 -4.24 -10.50 -1.62
C GLN A 128 -5.44 -11.43 -1.64
N TYR A 129 -6.63 -10.95 -1.27
CA TYR A 129 -7.86 -11.76 -1.32
C TYR A 129 -8.17 -12.24 -2.74
N LEU A 130 -8.04 -11.36 -3.73
CA LEU A 130 -8.22 -11.70 -5.13
C LEU A 130 -7.25 -12.81 -5.57
N SER A 131 -5.97 -12.70 -5.21
CA SER A 131 -4.97 -13.71 -5.56
C SER A 131 -5.28 -15.08 -4.98
N ILE A 132 -5.82 -15.13 -3.74
CA ILE A 132 -6.22 -16.37 -3.08
C ILE A 132 -7.39 -17.02 -3.84
N VAL A 133 -8.40 -16.22 -4.21
CA VAL A 133 -9.56 -16.71 -4.94
C VAL A 133 -9.16 -17.21 -6.33
N GLU A 134 -8.33 -16.46 -7.08
CA GLU A 134 -7.86 -16.88 -8.40
C GLU A 134 -7.05 -18.18 -8.34
N LYS A 135 -6.15 -18.34 -7.37
CA LYS A 135 -5.42 -19.59 -7.16
C LYS A 135 -6.32 -20.77 -6.79
N SER A 136 -7.39 -20.51 -6.02
CA SER A 136 -8.34 -21.58 -5.66
C SER A 136 -9.16 -22.04 -6.86
N LEU A 137 -9.54 -21.14 -7.78
CA LEU A 137 -10.29 -21.49 -8.98
C LEU A 137 -9.44 -22.33 -9.95
N ASN A 138 -8.20 -21.89 -10.19
CA ASN A 138 -7.28 -22.59 -11.10
C ASN A 138 -6.80 -23.97 -10.58
N ARG A 139 -7.13 -24.36 -9.35
CA ARG A 139 -6.79 -25.69 -8.79
C ARG A 139 -7.84 -26.75 -9.16
N TYR A 140 -9.03 -26.33 -9.57
CA TYR A 140 -10.14 -27.20 -9.92
C TYR A 140 -10.43 -27.25 -11.43
N ASP A 141 -9.65 -26.52 -12.23
CA ASP A 141 -9.59 -26.60 -13.69
C ASP A 141 -8.38 -27.47 -14.10
#